data_AF-A0A3L6MRS0-F1
#
_entry.id   AF-A0A3L6MRS0-F1
#
_cell.length_a   1.000
_cell.length_b   1.000
_cell.length_c   1.000
_cell.angle_alpha   90.00
_cell.angle_beta   90.00
_cell.angle_gamma   90.00
#
_symmetry.space_group_name_H-M   'P 1'
#
loop_
_entity.id
_entity.type
_entity.pdbx_description
1 polymer ?
#
loop_
_entity_poly.entity_id
_entity_poly.type
_entity_poly.pdbx_seq_one_letter_code
_entity_poly.pdbx_strand_id
1 'polypeptide(L)'
;MDILLRHYEQKKELYEAEETRDPLMLHSIDMGWFVLDKYYALSGESPIYATALLLDPSKRARYLKVHWKEEWAATAIRDGRTIWEEEYKMAPALGPAQALSEASRS
;
A
#
# COMPACT_ATOMS: atom_id res chain seq x y z
N MET A 1 5.34 -1.95 -3.07
CA MET A 1 4.79 -3.08 -2.30
C MET A 1 4.19 -4.13 -3.24
N ASP A 2 3.32 -3.77 -4.19
CA ASP A 2 2.66 -4.74 -5.10
C ASP A 2 3.60 -5.50 -6.06
N ILE A 3 4.75 -4.91 -6.41
CA ILE A 3 5.76 -5.57 -7.26
C ILE A 3 6.34 -6.83 -6.58
N LEU A 4 6.52 -6.78 -5.25
CA LEU A 4 7.07 -7.92 -4.50
C LEU A 4 6.07 -9.06 -4.44
N LEU A 5 4.77 -8.76 -4.25
CA LEU A 5 3.70 -9.76 -4.31
C LEU A 5 3.69 -10.47 -5.66
N ARG A 6 3.64 -9.70 -6.75
CA ARG A 6 3.66 -10.27 -8.11
C ARG A 6 4.91 -11.12 -8.37
N HIS A 7 6.06 -10.67 -7.87
CA HIS A 7 7.30 -11.41 -8.02
C HIS A 7 7.23 -12.76 -7.29
N TYR A 8 6.72 -12.77 -6.06
CA TYR A 8 6.56 -14.03 -5.31
C TYR A 8 5.51 -14.96 -5.92
N GLU A 9 4.40 -14.45 -6.44
CA GLU A 9 3.40 -15.25 -7.18
C GLU A 9 4.04 -15.94 -8.39
N GLN A 10 4.72 -15.16 -9.24
CA GLN A 10 5.41 -15.70 -10.43
C GLN A 10 6.49 -16.72 -10.08
N LYS A 11 7.25 -16.48 -9.01
CA LYS A 11 8.30 -17.40 -8.56
C LYS A 11 7.72 -18.65 -7.92
N LYS A 12 6.59 -18.55 -7.22
CA LYS A 12 5.90 -19.70 -6.65
C LYS A 12 5.42 -20.63 -7.75
N GLU A 13 4.74 -20.10 -8.78
CA GLU A 13 4.34 -20.88 -9.96
C GLU A 13 5.53 -21.56 -10.65
N LEU A 14 6.65 -20.85 -10.80
CA LEU A 14 7.88 -21.41 -11.37
C LEU A 14 8.42 -22.59 -10.55
N TYR A 15 8.55 -22.46 -9.24
CA TYR A 15 9.14 -23.51 -8.40
C TYR A 15 8.13 -24.60 -7.98
N GLU A 16 6.84 -24.43 -8.29
CA GLU A 16 5.82 -25.49 -8.17
C GLU A 16 5.79 -26.39 -9.42
N ALA A 17 6.19 -25.87 -10.59
CA ALA A 17 6.25 -26.63 -11.83
C ALA A 17 7.22 -27.83 -11.72
N GLU A 18 6.82 -28.98 -12.28
CA GLU A 18 7.53 -30.26 -12.14
C GLU A 18 9.00 -30.20 -12.59
N GLU A 19 9.27 -29.44 -13.66
CA GLU A 19 10.61 -29.30 -14.26
C GLU A 19 11.58 -28.47 -13.41
N THR A 20 11.06 -27.51 -12.64
CA THR A 20 11.84 -26.53 -11.88
C THR A 20 11.57 -26.61 -10.37
N ARG A 21 11.05 -27.74 -9.91
CA ARG A 21 10.57 -27.90 -8.54
C ARG A 21 11.71 -27.78 -7.53
N ASP A 22 11.61 -26.79 -6.64
CA ASP A 22 12.58 -26.56 -5.56
C ASP A 22 11.86 -26.27 -4.23
N PRO A 23 11.79 -27.26 -3.32
CA PRO A 23 11.14 -27.09 -2.01
C PRO A 23 11.77 -26.00 -1.12
N LEU A 24 13.08 -25.75 -1.22
CA LEU A 24 13.75 -24.72 -0.42
C LEU A 24 13.36 -23.33 -0.90
N MET A 25 13.26 -23.14 -2.21
CA MET A 25 12.79 -21.89 -2.80
C MET A 25 11.33 -21.63 -2.48
N LEU A 26 10.47 -22.66 -2.55
CA LEU A 26 9.06 -22.54 -2.14
C LEU A 26 8.93 -22.14 -0.67
N HIS A 27 9.67 -22.80 0.22
CA HIS A 27 9.68 -22.44 1.64
C HIS A 27 10.16 -21.00 1.87
N SER A 28 11.20 -20.57 1.15
CA SER A 28 11.71 -19.20 1.23
C SER A 28 10.70 -18.16 0.74
N ILE A 29 9.92 -18.50 -0.29
CA ILE A 29 8.83 -17.65 -0.81
C ILE A 29 7.70 -17.56 0.21
N ASP A 30 7.28 -18.67 0.81
CA ASP A 30 6.23 -18.68 1.84
C ASP A 30 6.66 -17.86 3.08
N MET A 31 7.94 -17.94 3.47
CA MET A 31 8.49 -17.07 4.51
C MET A 31 8.48 -15.58 4.12
N GLY A 32 8.78 -15.26 2.86
CA GLY A 32 8.67 -13.91 2.32
C GLY A 32 7.23 -13.38 2.38
N TRP A 33 6.25 -14.22 2.04
CA TRP A 33 4.83 -13.90 2.17
C TRP A 33 4.42 -13.62 3.61
N PHE A 34 4.88 -14.42 4.58
CA PHE A 34 4.61 -14.20 6.00
C PHE A 34 5.11 -12.83 6.48
N VAL A 35 6.33 -12.45 6.09
CA VAL A 35 6.90 -11.14 6.43
C VAL A 35 6.11 -10.02 5.76
N LEU A 36 5.77 -10.16 4.48
CA LEU A 36 4.95 -9.19 3.76
C LEU A 36 3.58 -9.02 4.42
N ASP A 37 2.90 -10.10 4.80
CA ASP A 37 1.59 -10.06 5.48
C ASP A 37 1.66 -9.23 6.76
N LYS A 38 2.72 -9.42 7.57
CA LYS A 38 2.98 -8.60 8.76
C LYS A 38 3.12 -7.10 8.42
N TYR A 39 3.89 -6.76 7.38
CA TYR A 39 4.05 -5.36 6.97
C TYR A 39 2.78 -4.78 6.35
N TYR A 40 1.98 -5.60 5.65
CA TYR A 40 0.71 -5.17 5.10
C TYR A 40 -0.33 -4.92 6.20
N ALA A 41 -0.40 -5.78 7.22
CA ALA A 41 -1.23 -5.58 8.39
C ALA A 41 -0.89 -4.25 9.09
N LEU A 42 0.40 -3.96 9.28
CA LEU A 42 0.86 -2.68 9.85
C LEU A 42 0.63 -1.49 8.90
N SER A 43 0.71 -1.70 7.58
CA SER A 43 0.42 -0.64 6.61
C SER A 43 -1.08 -0.34 6.48
N GLY A 44 -1.96 -1.26 6.89
CA GLY A 44 -3.38 -0.97 7.10
C GLY A 44 -3.62 0.02 8.25
N GLU A 45 -2.67 0.14 9.19
CA GLU A 45 -2.71 1.15 10.26
C GLU A 45 -2.23 2.52 9.79
N SER A 46 -1.48 2.59 8.67
CA SER A 46 -0.95 3.85 8.15
C SER A 46 -1.55 4.19 6.78
N PRO A 47 -2.41 5.22 6.69
CA PRO A 47 -3.07 5.63 5.45
C PRO A 47 -2.10 6.17 4.39
N ILE A 48 -0.82 6.38 4.73
CA ILE A 48 0.18 7.04 3.90
C ILE A 48 0.32 6.37 2.53
N TYR A 49 0.41 5.05 2.46
CA TYR A 49 0.58 4.34 1.19
C TYR A 49 -0.66 4.47 0.29
N ALA A 50 -1.85 4.26 0.87
CA ALA A 50 -3.11 4.41 0.16
C ALA A 50 -3.32 5.85 -0.35
N THR A 51 -3.06 6.85 0.50
CA THR A 51 -3.20 8.26 0.16
C THR A 51 -2.21 8.68 -0.93
N ALA A 52 -0.96 8.19 -0.90
CA ALA A 52 0.01 8.44 -1.96
C ALA A 52 -0.48 7.91 -3.33
N LEU A 53 -1.08 6.71 -3.36
CA LEU A 53 -1.68 6.15 -4.58
C LEU A 53 -2.91 6.95 -5.06
N LEU A 54 -3.73 7.45 -4.13
CA LEU A 54 -4.89 8.28 -4.44
C LEU A 54 -4.51 9.65 -5.02
N LEU A 55 -3.43 10.25 -4.51
CA LEU A 55 -2.90 11.54 -4.96
C LEU A 55 -2.14 11.44 -6.29
N ASP A 56 -1.61 10.27 -6.64
CA ASP A 56 -0.93 10.06 -7.92
C ASP A 56 -1.93 10.12 -9.10
N PRO A 57 -1.79 11.11 -10.02
CA PRO A 57 -2.74 11.30 -11.11
C PRO A 57 -2.79 10.13 -12.10
N SER A 58 -1.73 9.33 -12.20
CA SER A 58 -1.65 8.17 -13.09
C SER A 58 -2.33 6.92 -12.52
N LYS A 59 -2.50 6.84 -11.19
CA LYS A 59 -3.01 5.67 -10.49
C LYS A 59 -4.42 5.91 -9.93
N ARG A 60 -4.55 6.87 -9.02
CA ARG A 60 -5.77 7.23 -8.29
C ARG A 60 -6.49 6.00 -7.71
N ALA A 61 -7.78 6.13 -7.42
CA ALA A 61 -8.62 5.04 -6.92
C ALA A 61 -8.72 3.84 -7.88
N ARG A 62 -8.49 4.03 -9.19
CA ARG A 62 -8.55 2.94 -10.17
C ARG A 62 -7.48 1.88 -9.89
N TYR A 63 -6.28 2.30 -9.51
CA TYR A 63 -5.19 1.36 -9.20
C TYR A 63 -5.57 0.42 -8.05
N LEU A 64 -6.12 0.99 -6.96
CA LEU A 64 -6.57 0.22 -5.80
C LEU A 64 -7.67 -0.78 -6.19
N LYS A 65 -8.67 -0.36 -6.97
CA LYS A 65 -9.77 -1.23 -7.41
C LYS A 65 -9.34 -2.39 -8.31
N VAL A 66 -8.26 -2.23 -9.07
CA VAL A 66 -7.78 -3.26 -10.00
C VAL A 66 -6.82 -4.23 -9.32
N HIS A 67 -6.01 -3.75 -8.37
CA HIS A 67 -4.92 -4.53 -7.80
C HIS A 67 -5.17 -5.02 -6.38
N TRP A 68 -6.14 -4.46 -5.66
CA TRP A 68 -6.44 -4.86 -4.30
C TRP A 68 -7.79 -5.58 -4.23
N LYS A 69 -7.98 -6.36 -3.16
CA LYS A 69 -9.29 -6.89 -2.82
C LYS A 69 -10.27 -5.74 -2.62
N GLU A 70 -11.51 -5.96 -3.02
CA GLU A 70 -12.56 -4.92 -3.00
C GLU A 70 -12.74 -4.30 -1.61
N GLU A 71 -12.77 -5.13 -0.57
CA GLU A 71 -12.91 -4.69 0.83
C GLU A 71 -11.77 -3.77 1.28
N TRP A 72 -10.54 -4.08 0.86
CA TRP A 72 -9.35 -3.31 1.21
C TRP A 72 -9.31 -2.00 0.44
N ALA A 73 -9.63 -2.03 -0.86
CA ALA A 73 -9.72 -0.84 -1.68
C ALA A 73 -10.79 0.12 -1.14
N ALA A 74 -11.96 -0.40 -0.76
CA ALA A 74 -13.04 0.39 -0.19
C ALA A 74 -12.63 1.06 1.12
N THR A 75 -12.00 0.31 2.02
CA THR A 75 -11.48 0.79 3.30
C THR A 75 -10.43 1.89 3.09
N ALA A 76 -9.43 1.64 2.25
CA ALA A 76 -8.36 2.59 1.95
C ALA A 76 -8.86 3.90 1.31
N ILE A 77 -9.85 3.83 0.42
CA ILE A 77 -10.47 5.01 -0.19
C ILE A 77 -11.25 5.82 0.85
N ARG A 78 -12.00 5.14 1.72
CA ARG A 78 -12.76 5.78 2.79
C ARG A 78 -11.81 6.49 3.76
N ASP A 79 -10.80 5.78 4.26
CA ASP A 79 -9.89 6.32 5.26
C ASP A 79 -9.07 7.49 4.70
N GLY A 80 -8.59 7.38 3.45
CA GLY A 80 -7.95 8.49 2.75
C GLY A 80 -8.85 9.71 2.56
N ARG A 81 -10.16 9.50 2.32
CA ARG A 81 -11.14 10.60 2.27
C ARG A 81 -11.32 11.24 3.64
N THR A 82 -11.50 10.44 4.69
CA THR A 82 -11.67 10.94 6.06
C THR A 82 -10.52 11.87 6.46
N ILE A 83 -9.28 11.45 6.22
CA ILE A 83 -8.09 12.27 6.53
C ILE A 83 -8.09 13.58 5.73
N TRP A 84 -8.45 13.54 4.45
CA TRP A 84 -8.56 14.76 3.66
C TRP A 84 -9.63 15.70 4.24
N GLU A 85 -10.78 15.16 4.66
CA GLU A 85 -11.88 15.95 5.23
C GLU A 85 -11.54 16.55 6.59
N GLU A 86 -10.85 15.80 7.45
CA GLU A 86 -10.49 16.20 8.82
C GLU A 86 -9.29 17.15 8.85
N GLU A 87 -8.22 16.85 8.11
CA GLU A 87 -6.93 17.55 8.26
C GLU A 87 -6.68 18.61 7.18
N TYR A 88 -7.27 18.48 5.99
CA TYR A 88 -6.87 19.29 4.82
C TYR A 88 -8.01 20.11 4.19
N LYS A 89 -9.27 19.68 4.29
CA LYS A 89 -10.41 20.32 3.63
C LYS A 89 -10.68 21.74 4.13
N MET A 90 -10.43 21.98 5.43
CA MET A 90 -10.59 23.29 6.07
C MET A 90 -9.24 23.95 6.38
N ALA A 91 -8.13 23.36 5.95
CA ALA A 91 -6.82 23.99 6.11
C ALA A 91 -6.85 25.34 5.38
N PRO A 92 -6.40 26.44 6.02
CA PRO A 92 -6.21 27.69 5.31
C PRO A 92 -5.31 27.41 4.10
N ALA A 93 -5.45 28.16 3.01
CA ALA A 93 -4.61 28.04 1.81
C ALA A 93 -3.12 28.43 2.05
N LEU A 94 -2.58 28.17 3.23
CA LEU A 94 -1.17 28.24 3.56
C LEU A 94 -0.51 27.01 2.92
N GLY A 95 0.30 27.26 1.90
CA GLY A 95 1.01 26.19 1.21
C GLY A 95 1.84 25.31 2.18
N PRO A 96 2.16 24.06 1.79
CA PRO A 96 2.77 23.07 2.68
C PRO A 96 4.07 23.52 3.39
N ALA A 97 4.75 24.55 2.87
CA ALA A 97 5.93 25.14 3.48
C ALA A 97 5.65 25.96 4.76
N GLN A 98 4.46 26.57 4.91
CA GLN A 98 4.14 27.43 6.05
C GLN A 98 3.63 26.63 7.26
N ALA A 99 2.81 25.59 7.02
CA ALA A 99 2.28 24.73 8.09
C ALA A 99 3.38 23.98 8.86
N LEU A 100 4.40 23.47 8.16
CA LEU A 100 5.56 22.81 8.81
C LEU A 100 6.41 23.79 9.62
N SER A 101 6.46 25.07 9.23
CA SER A 101 7.21 26.10 9.95
C SER A 101 6.54 26.54 11.25
N GLU A 102 5.20 26.48 11.31
CA GLU A 102 4.41 26.84 12.50
C GLU A 102 4.34 25.68 13.50
N ALA A 103 4.20 24.44 13.01
CA ALA A 103 4.22 23.25 13.86
C ALA A 103 5.59 23.03 14.55
N SER A 104 6.69 23.45 13.92
CA SER A 104 8.03 23.37 14.52
C SER A 104 8.34 24.55 15.47
N ARG A 105 7.44 25.52 15.59
CA ARG A 105 7.56 26.71 16.46
C ARG A 105 6.71 26.63 17.73
N SER A 106 5.86 25.62 17.86
CA SER A 106 5.07 25.30 19.06
C SER A 106 5.74 24.20 19.85
#